data_AF-A0A526YDH4-F1
#
_entry.id   AF-A0A526YDH4-F1
#
_cell.length_a   1.000
_cell.length_b   1.000
_cell.length_c   1.000
_cell.angle_alpha   90.00
_cell.angle_beta   90.00
_cell.angle_gamma   90.00
#
_symmetry.space_group_name_H-M   'P 1'
#
loop_
_entity.id
_entity.type
_entity.pdbx_description
1 polymer ?
#
loop_
_entity_poly.entity_id
_entity_poly.type
_entity_poly.pdbx_seq_one_letter_code
_entity_poly.pdbx_strand_id
1 'polypeptide(L)' 'LSVDDLIWPIFVVDGKNIREPIAAMPGVFRLSLDLAVKEAERAAKLGIPAIATFPNVELGLRDQTGSHIL' A
#
# COMPACT_ATOMS: atom_id res chain seq x y z
N LEU A 1 6.30 -7.16 -22.64
CA LEU A 1 5.78 -6.92 -21.30
C LEU A 1 4.75 -8.01 -21.01
N SER A 2 5.09 -8.96 -20.14
CA SER A 2 4.15 -9.91 -19.54
C SER A 2 3.78 -9.44 -18.13
N VAL A 3 2.88 -10.17 -17.46
CA VAL A 3 2.52 -9.88 -16.06
C VAL A 3 3.71 -10.08 -15.12
N ASP A 4 4.66 -10.95 -15.48
CA ASP A 4 5.85 -11.26 -14.69
C ASP A 4 6.83 -10.08 -14.63
N ASP A 5 6.68 -9.10 -15.54
CA ASP A 5 7.47 -7.87 -15.56
C ASP A 5 6.92 -6.79 -14.59
N LEU A 6 5.80 -7.04 -13.90
CA LEU A 6 5.08 -6.04 -13.12
C LEU A 6 5.33 -6.15 -11.61
N ILE A 7 5.46 -4.98 -10.97
CA ILE A 7 5.37 -4.82 -9.51
C ILE A 7 4.23 -3.85 -9.23
N TRP A 8 3.32 -4.17 -8.31
CA TRP A 8 2.22 -3.29 -7.94
C TRP A 8 2.51 -2.54 -6.63
N PRO A 9 2.70 -1.21 -6.64
CA PRO A 9 2.81 -0.40 -5.43
C PRO A 9 1.48 -0.31 -4.69
N ILE A 10 1.49 -0.50 -3.37
CA ILE A 10 0.33 -0.31 -2.49
C ILE A 10 0.71 0.63 -1.34
N PHE A 11 -0.13 1.64 -1.10
CA PHE A 11 0.03 2.58 0.01
C PHE A 11 -0.84 2.15 1.18
N VAL A 12 -0.24 2.02 2.37
CA VAL A 12 -0.93 1.54 3.57
C VAL A 12 -1.04 2.62 4.64
N VAL A 13 -2.12 2.59 5.40
CA VAL A 13 -2.39 3.45 6.56
C VAL A 13 -2.88 2.61 7.73
N ASP A 14 -2.67 3.10 8.95
CA ASP A 14 -3.25 2.49 10.14
C ASP A 14 -4.76 2.64 10.20
N GLY A 15 -5.40 1.77 10.97
CA GLY A 15 -6.84 1.74 11.18
C GLY A 15 -7.51 0.56 10.48
N LYS A 16 -8.83 0.67 10.26
CA LYS A 16 -9.65 -0.43 9.74
C LYS A 16 -10.71 0.08 8.78
N ASN A 17 -10.90 -0.63 7.67
CA ASN A 17 -11.84 -0.27 6.61
C ASN A 17 -11.64 1.16 6.06
N ILE A 18 -10.39 1.58 5.89
CA ILE A 18 -10.02 2.91 5.39
C ILE A 18 -9.60 2.80 3.93
N ARG A 19 -10.20 3.63 3.08
CA ARG A 19 -9.86 3.78 1.66
C ARG A 19 -9.83 5.25 1.31
N GLU A 20 -8.65 5.85 1.34
CA GLU A 20 -8.46 7.29 1.14
C GLU A 20 -7.86 7.58 -0.24
N PRO A 21 -8.46 8.43 -1.07
CA PRO A 21 -7.90 8.77 -2.37
C PRO A 21 -6.62 9.60 -2.22
N ILE A 22 -5.64 9.34 -3.08
CA ILE A 22 -4.45 10.18 -3.22
C ILE A 22 -4.71 11.20 -4.34
N ALA A 23 -4.94 12.46 -3.99
CA ALA A 23 -5.36 13.49 -4.94
C ALA A 23 -4.41 13.65 -6.15
N ALA A 24 -3.09 13.52 -5.92
CA ALA A 24 -2.08 13.61 -6.98
C ALA A 24 -2.02 12.36 -7.89
N MET A 25 -2.69 11.26 -7.51
CA MET A 25 -2.68 9.98 -8.21
C MET A 25 -4.11 9.46 -8.39
N PRO A 26 -4.86 9.97 -9.39
CA PRO A 26 -6.24 9.55 -9.63
C PRO A 26 -6.36 8.02 -9.77
N GLY A 27 -7.31 7.42 -9.05
CA GLY A 27 -7.51 5.96 -9.02
C GLY A 27 -6.62 5.20 -8.04
N VAL A 28 -5.69 5.87 -7.35
CA VAL A 28 -4.83 5.28 -6.32
C VAL A 28 -5.31 5.71 -4.93
N PHE A 29 -5.23 4.76 -3.99
CA PHE A 29 -5.75 4.93 -2.64
C PHE A 29 -4.71 4.52 -1.61
N ARG A 30 -4.75 5.15 -0.43
CA ARG A 30 -4.19 4.61 0.80
C ARG A 30 -5.22 3.68 1.43
N LEU A 31 -4.78 2.50 1.85
CA LEU A 31 -5.64 1.43 2.33
C LEU A 31 -5.27 1.06 3.76
N SER A 32 -6.26 0.81 4.60
CA SER A 32 -6.01 0.06 5.84
C SER A 32 -5.52 -1.35 5.52
N LEU A 33 -4.80 -1.97 6.46
CA LEU A 33 -4.21 -3.30 6.26
C LEU A 33 -5.25 -4.35 5.83
N ASP A 34 -6.46 -4.32 6.38
CA ASP A 34 -7.54 -5.25 6.02
C ASP A 34 -8.02 -5.09 4.56
N LEU A 35 -7.90 -3.90 3.97
CA LEU A 35 -8.20 -3.67 2.56
C LEU A 35 -6.99 -3.90 1.67
N ALA A 36 -5.77 -3.61 2.14
CA ALA A 36 -4.53 -3.90 1.42
C ALA A 36 -4.36 -5.40 1.16
N VAL A 37 -4.71 -6.26 2.12
CA VAL A 37 -4.72 -7.73 1.94
C VAL A 37 -5.64 -8.14 0.79
N LYS A 38 -6.83 -7.53 0.67
CA LYS A 38 -7.76 -7.82 -0.44
C LYS A 38 -7.19 -7.43 -1.80
N GLU A 39 -6.48 -6.30 -1.89
CA GLU A 39 -5.80 -5.91 -3.13
C GLU A 39 -4.60 -6.84 -3.41
N ALA A 40 -3.91 -7.34 -2.39
CA ALA A 40 -2.86 -8.34 -2.56
C ALA A 40 -3.39 -9.68 -3.10
N GLU A 41 -4.52 -10.15 -2.57
CA GLU A 41 -5.22 -11.32 -3.12
C GLU A 41 -5.64 -11.11 -4.57
N ARG A 42 -6.09 -9.90 -4.91
CA ARG A 42 -6.42 -9.53 -6.30
C ARG A 42 -5.17 -9.56 -7.17
N ALA A 43 -4.05 -8.99 -6.71
CA ALA A 43 -2.79 -9.00 -7.45
C ALA A 43 -2.34 -10.43 -7.77
N ALA A 44 -2.40 -11.33 -6.78
CA ALA A 44 -2.09 -12.74 -6.96
C ALA A 44 -3.02 -13.43 -7.99
N LYS A 45 -4.34 -13.17 -7.93
CA LYS A 45 -5.31 -13.69 -8.93
C LYS A 45 -5.04 -13.19 -10.35
N LEU A 46 -4.47 -11.99 -10.48
CA LEU A 46 -4.08 -11.41 -11.77
C LEU A 46 -2.71 -11.93 -12.27
N GLY A 47 -1.97 -12.69 -11.45
CA GLY A 47 -0.64 -13.20 -11.78
C GLY A 47 0.49 -12.19 -11.55
N ILE A 48 0.24 -11.08 -10.83
CA ILE A 48 1.29 -10.10 -10.54
C ILE A 48 2.26 -10.71 -9.52
N PRO A 49 3.56 -10.80 -9.82
CA PRO A 49 4.51 -11.57 -9.02
C PRO A 49 4.90 -10.88 -7.71
N ALA A 50 4.77 -9.54 -7.62
CA ALA A 50 5.27 -8.78 -6.49
C ALA A 50 4.45 -7.53 -6.18
N ILE A 51 4.47 -7.17 -4.89
CA ILE A 51 3.86 -5.97 -4.33
C ILE A 51 4.95 -5.17 -3.62
N ALA A 52 4.94 -3.85 -3.81
CA ALA A 52 5.80 -2.92 -3.07
C ALA A 52 4.94 -2.09 -2.11
N THR A 53 5.14 -2.26 -0.81
CA THR A 53 4.34 -1.57 0.23
C THR A 53 4.99 -0.27 0.67
N PHE A 54 4.19 0.80 0.77
CA PHE A 54 4.62 2.12 1.23
C PHE A 54 3.71 2.62 2.36
N PRO A 55 4.16 2.59 3.62
CA PRO A 55 3.35 3.06 4.75
C PRO A 55 3.30 4.58 4.80
N ASN A 56 2.10 5.12 5.02
CA ASN A 56 1.89 6.52 5.37
C ASN A 56 1.83 6.65 6.90
N VAL A 57 3.00 6.69 7.52
CA VAL A 57 3.18 6.78 8.97
C VAL A 57 2.66 8.12 9.50
N GLU A 58 1.88 8.08 10.58
CA GLU A 58 1.38 9.26 11.28
C GLU A 58 2.53 10.21 11.67
N LEU A 59 2.31 11.52 11.54
CA LEU A 59 3.35 12.53 11.81
C LEU A 59 3.91 12.44 13.24
N GLY A 60 3.08 12.10 14.23
CA GLY A 60 3.52 11.97 15.63
C GLY A 60 4.46 10.79 15.89
N LEU A 61 4.52 9.82 14.97
CA LEU A 61 5.41 8.65 15.03
C LEU A 61 6.71 8.85 14.24
N ARG A 62 6.89 10.02 13.62
CA ARG A 62 8.11 10.31 12.86
C ARG A 62 9.12 10.98 13.78
N ASP A 63 10.31 10.41 13.83
CA ASP A 63 11.45 10.97 14.54
C ASP A 63 12.70 10.99 13.66
N GLN A 64 13.79 11.54 14.19
CA GLN A 64 15.06 11.69 13.45
C GLN A 64 15.75 10.37 13.16
N THR A 65 15.41 9.31 13.90
CA THR A 65 16.07 8.00 13.80
C THR A 65 15.27 7.01 12.98
N GLY A 66 14.00 7.31 12.66
CA GLY A 66 13.09 6.40 11.99
C GLY A 66 12.72 5.21 12.87
N SER A 67 12.50 5.42 14.17
CA SER A 67 12.29 4.32 15.13
C SER A 67 11.08 3.43 14.83
N HIS A 68 10.12 3.92 14.03
CA HIS A 68 8.90 3.24 13.61
C HIS A 68 8.99 2.65 12.17
N ILE A 69 10.17 2.22 11.73
CA ILE A 69 10.37 1.61 10.40
C ILE A 69 9.91 0.14 10.32
N LEU A 70 9.77 -0.54 11.48
CA LEU A 70 9.31 -1.92 11.63
C LEU A 70 7.91 -1.95 12.25
#